data_AF-A0A968WTY0-F1
#
_entry.id   AF-A0A968WTY0-F1
#
_cell.length_a   1.000
_cell.length_b   1.000
_cell.length_c   1.000
_cell.angle_alpha   90.00
_cell.angle_beta   90.00
_cell.angle_gamma   90.00
#
_symmetry.space_group_name_H-M   'P 1'
#
loop_
_entity.id
_entity.type
_entity.pdbx_description
1 polymer ?
#
loop_
_entity_poly.entity_id
_entity_poly.type
_entity_poly.pdbx_seq_one_letter_code
_entity_poly.pdbx_strand_id
1 'polypeptide(L)'
;MKRFSLRLITFSLMLLPLSAAEFRQWKDTKGQVIEAKLLKVNGDGTIRIERKDGWVGNVPLELLSEEDRTYAKTAKNRRTRRGGQGA
;
A
#
# COMPACT_ATOMS: atom_id res chain seq x y z
N MET A 1 16.11 23.94 47.79
CA MET A 1 15.12 24.72 47.03
C MET A 1 14.94 24.10 45.64
N LYS A 2 13.77 24.30 45.04
CA LYS A 2 13.06 23.40 44.11
C LYS A 2 13.79 23.11 42.78
N ARG A 3 13.61 21.87 42.34
CA ARG A 3 14.16 21.14 41.17
C ARG A 3 13.71 21.84 39.88
N PHE A 4 14.66 22.23 39.02
CA PHE A 4 14.36 22.79 37.70
C PHE A 4 13.78 21.69 36.81
N SER A 5 12.58 21.95 36.29
CA SER A 5 11.77 21.02 35.51
C SER A 5 12.50 20.47 34.28
N LEU A 6 12.59 19.15 34.23
CA LEU A 6 12.82 18.36 33.02
C LEU A 6 11.63 18.62 32.06
N ARG A 7 11.83 19.48 31.05
CA ARG A 7 10.87 19.60 29.95
C ARG A 7 11.09 18.43 28.99
N LEU A 8 10.19 17.46 29.06
CA LEU A 8 10.00 16.47 28.01
C LEU A 8 9.70 17.20 26.69
N ILE A 9 10.64 17.20 25.74
CA ILE A 9 10.30 17.39 24.33
C ILE A 9 9.78 16.04 23.84
N THR A 10 8.54 15.76 24.23
CA THR A 10 7.66 14.81 23.53
C THR A 10 7.35 15.36 22.15
N PHE A 11 7.05 14.44 21.22
CA PHE A 11 6.46 14.68 19.90
C PHE A 11 7.41 15.05 18.76
N SER A 12 8.23 14.08 18.37
CA SER A 12 8.16 13.66 16.96
C SER A 12 8.36 12.15 16.90
N LEU A 13 7.34 11.42 17.38
CA LEU A 13 7.15 10.03 17.00
C LEU A 13 6.82 10.09 15.51
N MET A 14 7.87 10.06 14.69
CA MET A 14 7.78 9.94 13.24
C MET A 14 6.90 8.73 13.00
N LEU A 15 5.64 9.01 12.63
CA LEU A 15 4.60 8.04 12.41
C LEU A 15 5.03 7.23 11.19
N LEU A 16 5.79 6.17 11.43
CA LEU A 16 6.11 5.18 10.42
C LEU A 16 4.76 4.70 9.90
N PRO A 17 4.41 4.92 8.62
CA PRO A 17 3.21 4.31 8.09
C PRO A 17 3.45 2.81 8.20
N LEU A 18 2.71 2.16 9.12
CA LEU A 18 2.58 0.72 9.13
C LEU A 18 2.02 0.38 7.76
N SER A 19 2.87 -0.07 6.84
CA SER A 19 2.49 -0.43 5.47
C SER A 19 1.73 -1.76 5.49
N ALA A 20 0.57 -1.74 6.13
CA ALA A 20 -0.54 -2.60 5.81
C ALA A 20 -1.04 -2.22 4.41
N ALA A 21 -1.65 -3.17 3.70
CA ALA A 21 -2.32 -2.86 2.45
C ALA A 21 -3.53 -1.96 2.76
N GLU A 22 -3.34 -0.65 2.69
CA GLU A 22 -4.41 0.33 2.86
C GLU A 22 -5.28 0.44 1.60
N PHE A 23 -6.53 0.86 1.81
CA PHE A 23 -7.40 1.25 0.71
C PHE A 23 -6.78 2.47 0.03
N ARG A 24 -6.55 2.37 -1.28
CA ARG A 24 -6.10 3.49 -2.11
C ARG A 24 -7.03 3.67 -3.29
N GLN A 25 -7.02 4.86 -3.85
CA GLN A 25 -7.66 5.15 -5.13
C GLN A 25 -6.77 4.59 -6.25
N TRP A 26 -7.37 3.75 -7.09
CA TRP A 26 -6.80 3.22 -8.32
C TRP A 26 -7.54 3.86 -9.47
N LYS A 27 -6.80 4.34 -10.47
CA LYS A 27 -7.34 4.91 -11.69
C LYS A 27 -7.19 3.92 -12.83
N ASP A 28 -8.25 3.76 -13.61
CA ASP A 28 -8.22 2.98 -14.85
C ASP A 28 -7.84 3.85 -16.06
N THR A 29 -7.52 3.24 -17.21
CA THR A 29 -7.13 3.95 -18.44
C THR A 29 -8.22 4.86 -19.01
N LYS A 30 -9.50 4.62 -18.66
CA LYS A 30 -10.65 5.47 -18.98
C LYS A 30 -10.89 6.58 -17.95
N GLY A 31 -10.08 6.65 -16.90
CA GLY A 31 -10.15 7.68 -15.86
C GLY A 31 -11.14 7.40 -14.73
N GLN A 32 -11.79 6.23 -14.69
CA GLN A 32 -12.62 5.84 -13.54
C GLN A 32 -11.70 5.54 -12.36
N VAL A 33 -12.19 5.88 -11.17
CA VAL A 33 -11.45 5.71 -9.93
C VAL A 33 -12.18 4.68 -9.05
N ILE A 34 -11.45 3.68 -8.58
CA ILE A 34 -11.95 2.69 -7.62
C ILE A 34 -11.14 2.75 -6.33
N GLU A 35 -11.80 2.62 -5.19
CA GLU A 35 -11.13 2.53 -3.90
C GLU A 35 -10.96 1.06 -3.50
N ALA A 36 -9.72 0.58 -3.43
CA ALA A 36 -9.41 -0.81 -3.18
C ALA A 36 -8.04 -1.03 -2.53
N LYS A 37 -7.89 -2.15 -1.80
CA LYS A 37 -6.62 -2.66 -1.30
C LYS A 37 -5.98 -3.60 -2.31
N LEU A 38 -4.65 -3.53 -2.42
CA LEU A 38 -3.89 -4.54 -3.15
C LEU A 38 -3.68 -5.80 -2.31
N LEU A 39 -4.38 -6.88 -2.65
CA LEU A 39 -4.20 -8.17 -1.99
C LEU A 39 -3.00 -8.92 -2.56
N LYS A 40 -2.82 -8.95 -3.89
CA LYS A 40 -1.71 -9.68 -4.53
C LYS A 40 -1.44 -9.14 -5.94
N VAL A 41 -0.19 -9.24 -6.37
CA VAL A 41 0.19 -9.09 -7.78
C VAL A 41 0.45 -10.48 -8.33
N ASN A 42 -0.33 -10.88 -9.33
CA ASN A 42 -0.23 -12.19 -9.94
C ASN A 42 0.88 -12.18 -11.01
N GLY A 43 1.35 -13.38 -11.39
CA GLY A 43 2.40 -13.54 -12.39
C GLY A 43 1.93 -13.40 -13.84
N ASP A 44 0.61 -13.45 -14.04
CA ASP A 44 -0.11 -13.43 -15.32
C ASP A 44 -0.45 -12.00 -15.81
N GLY A 45 0.06 -10.96 -15.14
CA GLY A 45 -0.25 -9.58 -15.49
C GLY A 45 -1.52 -9.03 -14.85
N THR A 46 -2.13 -9.73 -13.90
CA THR A 46 -3.28 -9.24 -13.13
C THR A 46 -2.92 -8.86 -11.69
N ILE A 47 -3.76 -8.05 -11.05
CA ILE A 47 -3.71 -7.80 -9.61
C ILE A 47 -4.99 -8.28 -8.96
N ARG A 48 -4.88 -8.89 -7.79
CA ARG A 48 -6.03 -9.19 -6.93
C ARG A 48 -6.25 -8.04 -5.97
N ILE A 49 -7.46 -7.49 -5.97
CA ILE A 49 -7.84 -6.35 -5.13
C ILE A 49 -9.07 -6.66 -4.29
N GLU A 50 -9.21 -5.95 -3.17
CA GLU A 50 -10.41 -5.91 -2.32
C GLU A 50 -10.95 -4.49 -2.32
N ARG A 51 -12.17 -4.30 -2.81
CA ARG A 51 -12.89 -3.03 -2.76
C ARG A 51 -13.53 -2.81 -1.40
N LYS A 52 -13.93 -1.57 -1.11
CA LYS A 52 -14.55 -1.18 0.16
C LYS A 52 -15.91 -1.85 0.43
N ASP A 53 -16.61 -2.26 -0.62
CA ASP A 53 -17.86 -3.02 -0.58
C ASP A 53 -17.65 -4.52 -0.30
N GLY A 54 -16.41 -4.95 -0.06
CA GLY A 54 -16.05 -6.35 0.19
C GLY A 54 -15.90 -7.18 -1.09
N TRP A 55 -16.07 -6.58 -2.27
CA TRP A 55 -15.81 -7.29 -3.52
C TRP A 55 -14.32 -7.60 -3.68
N VAL A 56 -14.02 -8.86 -3.98
CA VAL A 56 -12.65 -9.32 -4.26
C VAL A 56 -12.59 -9.88 -5.66
N GLY A 57 -11.65 -9.39 -6.47
CA GLY A 57 -11.48 -9.85 -7.83
C GLY A 57 -10.13 -9.52 -8.42
N ASN A 58 -9.91 -10.02 -9.64
CA ASN A 58 -8.70 -9.77 -10.41
C ASN A 58 -8.94 -8.65 -11.42
N VAL A 59 -8.02 -7.71 -11.48
CA VAL A 59 -8.02 -6.60 -12.45
C VAL A 59 -6.74 -6.69 -13.29
N PRO A 60 -6.85 -6.71 -14.63
CA PRO A 60 -5.69 -6.65 -15.51
C PRO A 60 -4.88 -5.36 -15.30
N LEU A 61 -3.55 -5.47 -15.20
CA LEU A 61 -2.69 -4.30 -15.04
C LEU A 61 -2.81 -3.32 -16.21
N GLU A 62 -3.07 -3.82 -17.43
CA GLU A 62 -3.25 -2.99 -18.62
C GLU A 62 -4.45 -2.03 -18.56
N LEU A 63 -5.46 -2.36 -17.75
CA LEU A 63 -6.62 -1.49 -17.54
C LEU A 63 -6.33 -0.38 -16.54
N LEU A 64 -5.21 -0.42 -15.82
CA LEU A 64 -4.84 0.60 -14.84
C LEU A 64 -4.03 1.71 -15.50
N SER A 65 -4.06 2.88 -14.87
CA SER A 65 -3.19 4.00 -15.21
C SER A 65 -1.71 3.60 -15.12
N GLU A 66 -0.84 4.32 -15.83
CA GLU A 66 0.61 4.06 -15.79
C GLU A 66 1.18 4.17 -14.37
N GLU A 67 0.70 5.15 -13.60
CA GLU A 67 1.08 5.35 -12.21
C GLU A 67 0.69 4.13 -11.35
N ASP A 68 -0.54 3.65 -11.50
CA ASP A 68 -1.05 2.49 -10.76
C ASP A 68 -0.36 1.18 -11.14
N ARG A 69 -0.02 1.01 -12.42
CA ARG A 69 0.79 -0.11 -12.90
C ARG A 69 2.16 -0.10 -12.25
N THR A 70 2.78 1.07 -12.12
CA THR A 70 4.09 1.25 -11.49
C THR A 70 4.03 0.97 -10.00
N TYR A 71 2.98 1.44 -9.32
CA TYR A 71 2.74 1.14 -7.91
C TYR A 71 2.62 -0.38 -7.68
N ALA A 72 1.77 -1.07 -8.46
CA ALA A 72 1.56 -2.51 -8.31
C ALA A 72 2.87 -3.31 -8.50
N LYS A 73 3.67 -2.98 -9.52
CA LYS A 73 4.99 -3.60 -9.75
C LYS A 73 5.94 -3.38 -8.58
N THR A 74 5.95 -2.17 -8.00
CA THR A 74 6.80 -1.85 -6.83
C THR A 74 6.33 -2.57 -5.57
N ALA A 75 5.02 -2.70 -5.38
CA ALA A 75 4.43 -3.42 -4.25
C ALA A 75 4.78 -4.92 -4.28
N LYS A 76 4.83 -5.54 -5.47
CA LYS A 76 5.36 -6.90 -5.67
C LYS A 76 6.77 -7.03 -5.11
N ASN A 77 7.66 -6.10 -5.49
CA ASN A 77 9.08 -6.13 -5.10
C ASN A 77 9.30 -5.97 -3.58
N ARG A 78 8.49 -5.13 -2.90
CA ARG A 78 8.58 -4.97 -1.43
C ARG A 78 8.19 -6.22 -0.66
N ARG A 79 7.16 -6.95 -1.10
CA ARG A 79 6.74 -8.20 -0.43
C ARG A 79 7.72 -9.34 -0.67
N THR A 80 8.29 -9.45 -1.87
CA THR A 80 9.34 -10.44 -2.15
C THR A 80 10.58 -10.24 -1.28
N ARG A 81 10.98 -8.99 -1.00
CA ARG A 81 12.13 -8.70 -0.13
C ARG A 81 11.90 -9.01 1.36
N ARG A 82 10.67 -8.88 1.87
CA ARG A 82 10.37 -9.22 3.29
C ARG A 82 10.17 -10.72 3.51
N GLY A 83 9.75 -11.48 2.49
CA GLY A 83 9.54 -12.93 2.61
C GLY A 83 10.82 -13.78 2.53
N GLY A 84 11.98 -13.19 2.21
CA GLY A 84 13.26 -13.89 2.06
C GLY A 84 14.28 -13.64 3.17
N GLN A 85 13.90 -12.97 4.27
CA GLN A 85 14.78 -12.77 5.42
C GLN A 85 14.35 -13.72 6.54
N GLY A 86 14.73 -14.99 6.36
CA GLY A 86 14.35 -16.09 7.24
C GLY A 86 14.94 -17.40 6.72
N ALA A 87 16.26 -17.46 6.61
CA ALA A 87 17.04 -18.70 6.49
C ALA A 87 18.37 -18.47 7.20
#